data_AF-A0A3P6PSV1-F1
#
_entry.id   AF-A0A3P6PSV1-F1
#
_cell.length_a   1.000
_cell.length_b   1.000
_cell.length_c   1.000
_cell.angle_alpha   90.00
_cell.angle_beta   90.00
_cell.angle_gamma   90.00
#
_symmetry.space_group_name_H-M   'P 1'
#
loop_
_entity.id
_entity.type
_entity.pdbx_description
1 polymer ?
#
loop_
_entity_poly.entity_id
_entity_poly.type
_entity_poly.pdbx_seq_one_letter_code
_entity_poly.pdbx_strand_id
1 'polypeptide(L)'
;MQKRGENLRALLERLTEDSAIREFLRQLAETPRIEETTATNGSSRTNHAKLVGHICGGSLISASWILTAKHCFDSQLDPSLTQDPSRLTVRVGEYNLHKPEEFQVDHEVEKILIYPSTASNYDNQYGVLDDIALLKLKRPVTFNRNVQPACLPYPGEVFRAGMVCTVAGWGVTEEGAEVSPILRHINIPLISLDDCKDIFTPLMLWNPKFQIYPSFICAGNSESMDACQYDSGGPMMCRSGVDGQYIVVGVISFGIKCASGYPGIYTRVTSYLDWIHNITSH
;
A
#
# COMPACT_ATOMS: atom_id res chain seq x y z
N MET A 1 -45.78 -1.64 -25.65
CA MET A 1 -45.05 -0.74 -24.72
C MET A 1 -45.49 -1.02 -23.30
N GLN A 2 -44.52 -0.99 -22.37
CA GLN A 2 -44.66 -0.85 -20.91
C GLN A 2 -44.91 -2.11 -20.06
N LYS A 3 -43.85 -2.55 -19.35
CA LYS A 3 -43.77 -2.59 -17.87
C LYS A 3 -42.44 -3.23 -17.42
N ARG A 4 -41.48 -2.42 -16.99
CA ARG A 4 -40.42 -2.80 -16.04
C ARG A 4 -40.14 -1.61 -15.15
N GLY A 5 -40.72 -1.65 -13.96
CA GLY A 5 -40.43 -0.77 -12.85
C GLY A 5 -40.50 -1.64 -11.60
N GLU A 6 -39.48 -2.47 -11.41
CA GLU A 6 -39.30 -3.15 -10.13
C GLU A 6 -38.87 -2.09 -9.12
N ASN A 7 -39.62 -2.01 -8.03
CA ASN A 7 -39.43 -1.05 -6.96
C ASN A 7 -38.12 -1.40 -6.24
N LEU A 8 -37.14 -0.48 -6.26
CA LEU A 8 -35.80 -0.63 -5.69
C LEU A 8 -35.80 -1.19 -4.25
N ARG A 9 -36.88 -0.92 -3.51
CA ARG A 9 -37.10 -1.41 -2.14
C ARG A 9 -37.31 -2.92 -2.07
N ALA A 10 -38.03 -3.51 -3.02
CA ALA A 10 -38.25 -4.95 -3.11
C ALA A 10 -37.01 -5.70 -3.61
N LEU A 11 -36.16 -5.04 -4.40
CA LEU A 11 -34.85 -5.56 -4.77
C LEU A 11 -33.89 -5.56 -3.57
N LEU A 12 -33.89 -4.49 -2.77
CA LEU A 12 -33.09 -4.38 -1.54
C LEU A 12 -33.51 -5.40 -0.47
N GLU A 13 -34.80 -5.65 -0.29
CA GLU A 13 -35.29 -6.66 0.66
C GLU A 13 -34.93 -8.10 0.24
N ARG A 14 -34.84 -8.39 -1.07
CA ARG A 14 -34.34 -9.69 -1.56
C ARG A 14 -32.83 -9.85 -1.39
N LEU A 15 -32.07 -8.77 -1.57
CA LEU A 15 -30.61 -8.78 -1.37
C LEU A 15 -30.22 -8.98 0.10
N THR A 16 -31.08 -8.60 1.06
CA THR A 16 -30.84 -8.80 2.49
C THR A 16 -31.28 -10.17 3.01
N GLU A 17 -31.89 -11.05 2.20
CA GLU A 17 -32.24 -12.42 2.60
C GLU A 17 -31.23 -13.48 2.12
N ASP A 18 -30.37 -13.13 1.18
CA ASP A 18 -29.33 -14.01 0.66
C ASP A 18 -28.18 -14.17 1.67
N SER A 19 -27.91 -15.40 2.09
CA SER A 19 -26.86 -15.71 3.06
C SER A 19 -25.46 -15.33 2.58
N ALA A 20 -25.18 -15.37 1.28
CA ALA A 20 -23.90 -14.94 0.72
C ALA A 20 -23.76 -13.42 0.74
N ILE A 21 -24.86 -12.69 0.54
CA ILE A 21 -24.86 -11.22 0.61
C ILE A 21 -24.81 -10.74 2.07
N ARG A 22 -25.46 -11.44 3.00
CA ARG A 22 -25.29 -11.16 4.44
C ARG A 22 -23.87 -11.39 4.91
N GLU A 23 -23.23 -12.46 4.43
CA GLU A 23 -21.83 -12.76 4.73
C GLU A 23 -20.90 -11.71 4.10
N PHE A 24 -21.16 -11.28 2.86
CA PHE A 24 -20.45 -10.18 2.21
C PHE A 24 -20.65 -8.83 2.95
N LEU A 25 -21.87 -8.50 3.36
CA LEU A 25 -22.17 -7.29 4.13
C LEU A 25 -21.60 -7.35 5.56
N ARG A 26 -21.52 -8.54 6.18
CA ARG A 26 -20.79 -8.76 7.44
C ARG A 26 -19.29 -8.59 7.25
N GLN A 27 -18.71 -9.13 6.19
CA GLN A 27 -17.29 -8.94 5.86
C GLN A 27 -16.96 -7.47 5.61
N LEU A 28 -17.86 -6.70 5.00
CA LEU A 28 -17.74 -5.24 4.86
C LEU A 28 -17.89 -4.48 6.20
N ALA A 29 -18.68 -5.00 7.14
CA ALA A 29 -18.88 -4.42 8.46
C ALA A 29 -17.78 -4.82 9.47
N GLU A 30 -17.09 -5.94 9.23
CA GLU A 30 -16.03 -6.51 10.06
C GLU A 30 -14.62 -6.23 9.50
N THR A 31 -14.49 -5.66 8.29
CA THR A 31 -13.22 -5.12 7.80
C THR A 31 -12.73 -4.04 8.77
N PRO A 32 -11.60 -4.25 9.48
CA PRO A 32 -10.98 -3.19 10.26
C PRO A 32 -10.71 -2.02 9.31
N ARG A 33 -10.85 -0.80 9.81
CA ARG A 33 -10.34 0.38 9.11
C ARG A 33 -8.84 0.16 8.94
N ILE A 34 -8.45 -0.19 7.73
CA ILE A 34 -7.06 -0.25 7.31
C ILE A 34 -6.58 1.19 7.39
N GLU A 35 -5.48 1.43 8.08
CA GLU A 35 -4.99 2.78 8.26
C GLU A 35 -3.60 2.89 7.70
N GLU A 36 -3.56 3.55 6.55
CA GLU A 36 -2.35 4.04 5.97
C GLU A 36 -1.94 5.33 6.65
N THR A 37 -0.64 5.63 6.58
CA THR A 37 -0.13 6.91 7.05
C THR A 37 0.26 7.82 5.89
N THR A 38 -0.14 9.09 5.93
CA THR A 38 0.22 10.05 4.89
C THR A 38 1.41 10.92 5.31
N ALA A 39 2.37 11.09 4.40
CA ALA A 39 3.44 12.07 4.55
C ALA A 39 3.08 13.40 3.88
N THR A 40 3.22 14.56 4.54
CA THR A 40 2.92 15.88 3.90
C THR A 40 4.09 16.87 3.81
N ASN A 41 4.32 17.50 2.64
CA ASN A 41 5.29 18.60 2.45
C ASN A 41 4.57 19.97 2.35
N GLY A 42 5.14 21.00 2.98
CA GLY A 42 4.57 22.35 3.00
C GLY A 42 4.71 23.11 1.66
N SER A 43 3.58 23.64 1.18
CA SER A 43 3.42 24.71 0.17
C SER A 43 4.01 24.48 -1.24
N SER A 44 3.16 24.16 -2.21
CA SER A 44 3.34 24.65 -3.60
C SER A 44 2.01 24.69 -4.37
N ARG A 45 1.77 25.82 -5.06
CA ARG A 45 0.62 26.08 -5.93
C ARG A 45 0.95 25.65 -7.36
N THR A 46 0.45 24.51 -7.82
CA THR A 46 0.24 24.23 -9.25
C THR A 46 -0.96 23.30 -9.46
N ASN A 47 -1.79 23.66 -10.45
CA ASN A 47 -3.12 23.11 -10.73
C ASN A 47 -3.10 21.77 -11.48
N HIS A 48 -2.63 20.71 -10.84
CA HIS A 48 -3.21 19.36 -11.01
C HIS A 48 -3.77 19.01 -9.64
N ALA A 49 -4.85 18.23 -9.55
CA ALA A 49 -5.46 17.83 -8.28
C ALA A 49 -4.52 16.87 -7.50
N LYS A 50 -3.34 17.37 -7.11
CA LYS A 50 -2.48 16.82 -6.06
C LYS A 50 -3.32 16.90 -4.79
N LEU A 51 -3.54 15.77 -4.14
CA LEU A 51 -3.94 15.75 -2.74
C LEU A 51 -2.97 16.69 -2.01
N VAL A 52 -3.46 17.83 -1.52
CA VAL A 52 -2.58 18.88 -1.00
C VAL A 52 -1.83 18.32 0.21
N GLY A 53 -0.53 18.05 0.03
CA GLY A 53 0.33 17.51 1.06
C GLY A 53 0.74 16.06 0.82
N HIS A 54 -0.17 15.13 0.51
CA HIS A 54 0.12 13.68 0.48
C HIS A 54 1.23 13.29 -0.49
N ILE A 55 2.24 12.58 0.02
CA ILE A 55 3.41 12.11 -0.73
C ILE A 55 3.33 10.61 -0.98
N CYS A 56 3.18 9.84 0.10
CA CYS A 56 3.23 8.39 0.12
C CYS A 56 2.39 7.84 1.27
N GLY A 57 1.97 6.58 1.12
CA GLY A 57 1.44 5.74 2.17
C GLY A 57 2.53 5.16 3.08
N GLY A 58 2.09 4.44 4.10
CA GLY A 58 2.95 3.78 5.07
C GLY A 58 2.13 2.93 6.03
N SER A 59 2.81 2.00 6.70
CA SER A 59 2.19 1.06 7.65
C SER A 59 2.75 1.29 9.04
N LEU A 60 1.88 1.56 10.02
CA LEU A 60 2.26 1.57 11.43
C LEU A 60 2.61 0.15 11.86
N ILE A 61 3.87 -0.13 12.20
CA ILE A 61 4.34 -1.47 12.64
C ILE A 61 4.65 -1.53 14.13
N SER A 62 4.72 -0.38 14.79
CA SER A 62 4.76 -0.24 16.25
C SER A 62 4.32 1.19 16.63
N ALA A 63 4.31 1.54 17.92
CA ALA A 63 3.91 2.88 18.34
C ALA A 63 4.81 3.99 17.77
N SER A 64 6.06 3.70 17.41
CA SER A 64 7.04 4.71 16.99
C SER A 64 7.63 4.47 15.60
N TRP A 65 7.17 3.43 14.88
CA TRP A 65 7.79 3.00 13.64
C TRP A 65 6.77 2.82 12.52
N ILE A 66 7.05 3.46 11.38
CA ILE A 66 6.31 3.30 10.12
C ILE A 66 7.19 2.56 9.12
N LEU A 67 6.63 1.54 8.48
CA LEU A 67 7.21 0.87 7.32
C LEU A 67 6.68 1.51 6.03
N THR A 68 7.56 1.84 5.10
CA THR A 68 7.21 2.48 3.82
C THR A 68 8.27 2.18 2.76
N ALA A 69 8.15 2.79 1.58
CA ALA A 69 9.09 2.61 0.47
C ALA A 69 10.25 3.63 0.53
N LYS A 70 11.41 3.24 0.01
CA LYS A 70 12.59 4.12 -0.10
C LYS A 70 12.37 5.23 -1.11
N HIS A 71 11.73 4.92 -2.24
CA HIS A 71 11.53 5.88 -3.33
C HIS A 71 10.68 7.09 -2.93
N CYS A 72 9.89 6.98 -1.85
CA CYS A 72 9.16 8.08 -1.23
C CYS A 72 10.06 9.23 -0.72
N PHE A 73 11.38 9.00 -0.67
CA PHE A 73 12.37 9.98 -0.23
C PHE A 73 13.47 10.20 -1.29
N ASP A 74 13.24 9.83 -2.55
CA ASP A 74 14.21 10.02 -3.62
C ASP A 74 13.93 11.26 -4.47
N SER A 75 14.65 12.34 -4.19
CA SER A 75 14.50 13.59 -4.93
C SER A 75 14.95 13.51 -6.40
N GLN A 76 15.65 12.44 -6.80
CA GLN A 76 15.98 12.20 -8.21
C GLN A 76 14.76 11.70 -9.00
N LEU A 77 13.81 11.03 -8.33
CA LEU A 77 12.58 10.54 -8.96
C LEU A 77 11.50 11.63 -9.00
N ASP A 78 11.33 12.39 -7.93
CA ASP A 78 10.46 13.58 -7.89
C ASP A 78 11.11 14.69 -7.04
N PRO A 79 11.41 15.88 -7.60
CA PRO A 79 12.02 17.00 -6.88
C PRO A 79 11.25 17.52 -5.66
N SER A 80 9.98 17.14 -5.51
CA SER A 80 9.16 17.47 -4.32
C SER A 80 9.38 16.54 -3.13
N LEU A 81 10.11 15.43 -3.33
CA LEU A 81 10.50 14.48 -2.27
C LEU A 81 11.74 14.98 -1.52
N THR A 82 11.90 14.54 -0.27
CA THR A 82 12.97 14.99 0.60
C THR A 82 13.42 13.89 1.57
N GLN A 83 14.70 13.89 1.91
CA GLN A 83 15.28 13.08 2.98
C GLN A 83 15.46 13.87 4.28
N ASP A 84 14.92 15.10 4.36
CA ASP A 84 14.92 15.89 5.58
C ASP A 84 13.70 15.52 6.43
N PRO A 85 13.86 14.82 7.57
CA PRO A 85 12.73 14.42 8.41
C PRO A 85 11.92 15.62 8.95
N SER A 86 12.53 16.80 9.09
CA SER A 86 11.83 18.00 9.59
C SER A 86 10.78 18.55 8.63
N ARG A 87 10.81 18.10 7.37
CA ARG A 87 9.87 18.48 6.31
C ARG A 87 8.75 17.46 6.10
N LEU A 88 8.70 16.43 6.94
CA LEU A 88 7.73 15.35 6.85
C LEU A 88 6.90 15.26 8.13
N THR A 89 5.62 15.03 7.93
CA THR A 89 4.65 14.72 8.98
C THR A 89 4.00 13.40 8.62
N VAL A 90 3.90 12.46 9.55
CA VAL A 90 3.13 11.21 9.38
C VAL A 90 1.76 11.39 10.01
N ARG A 91 0.69 11.29 9.22
CA ARG A 91 -0.67 11.24 9.76
C ARG A 91 -1.10 9.81 10.00
N VAL A 92 -1.62 9.48 11.18
CA VAL A 92 -2.31 8.21 11.49
C VAL A 92 -3.81 8.47 11.66
N GLY A 93 -4.65 7.45 11.52
CA GLY A 93 -6.10 7.63 11.66
C GLY A 93 -6.72 8.40 10.50
N GLU A 94 -6.10 8.42 9.32
CA GLU A 94 -6.68 9.11 8.16
C GLU A 94 -7.68 8.20 7.45
N TYR A 95 -8.76 8.79 6.94
CA TYR A 95 -9.73 8.10 6.10
C TYR A 95 -10.19 9.01 4.96
N ASN A 96 -10.39 10.31 5.21
CA ASN A 96 -10.73 11.28 4.19
C ASN A 96 -9.75 12.47 4.12
N LEU A 97 -8.88 12.48 3.10
CA LEU A 97 -7.85 13.50 2.91
C LEU A 97 -8.38 14.93 2.70
N HIS A 98 -9.66 15.09 2.36
CA HIS A 98 -10.30 16.40 2.21
C HIS A 98 -11.10 16.84 3.44
N LYS A 99 -11.26 15.97 4.44
CA LYS A 99 -12.06 16.26 5.63
C LYS A 99 -11.27 15.88 6.88
N PRO A 100 -10.86 16.86 7.68
CA PRO A 100 -10.29 16.58 8.99
C PRO A 100 -11.28 15.78 9.84
N GLU A 101 -10.83 14.67 10.39
CA GLU A 101 -11.60 13.81 11.29
C GLU A 101 -10.98 13.82 12.69
N GLU A 102 -11.80 13.60 13.72
CA GLU A 102 -11.37 13.70 15.12
C GLU A 102 -10.29 12.69 15.52
N PHE A 103 -10.19 11.58 14.79
CA PHE A 103 -9.23 10.50 15.05
C PHE A 103 -7.91 10.63 14.28
N GLN A 104 -7.78 11.66 13.42
CA GLN A 104 -6.55 11.94 12.70
C GLN A 104 -5.52 12.58 13.63
N VAL A 105 -4.29 12.05 13.62
CA VAL A 105 -3.20 12.61 14.42
C VAL A 105 -1.93 12.72 13.58
N ASP A 106 -1.37 13.92 13.57
CA ASP A 106 -0.12 14.24 12.89
C ASP A 106 1.08 14.04 13.83
N HIS A 107 2.08 13.28 13.38
CA HIS A 107 3.31 12.99 14.08
C HIS A 107 4.53 13.53 13.33
N GLU A 108 5.41 14.25 14.04
CA GLU A 108 6.71 14.64 13.51
C GLU A 108 7.62 13.42 13.30
N VAL A 109 8.39 13.43 12.22
CA VAL A 109 9.41 12.41 11.93
C VAL A 109 10.73 12.76 12.64
N GLU A 110 11.30 11.81 13.38
CA GLU A 110 12.62 11.92 13.99
C GLU A 110 13.72 11.53 12.99
N LYS A 111 13.54 10.39 12.30
CA LYS A 111 14.54 9.81 11.40
C LYS A 111 13.88 9.11 10.23
N ILE A 112 14.55 9.17 9.08
CA ILE A 112 14.30 8.35 7.90
C ILE A 112 15.45 7.35 7.80
N LEU A 113 15.15 6.05 7.81
CA LEU A 113 16.14 4.99 7.64
C LEU A 113 15.83 4.24 6.35
N ILE A 114 16.65 4.46 5.33
CA ILE A 114 16.57 3.77 4.05
C ILE A 114 17.42 2.49 4.12
N TYR A 115 16.91 1.40 3.54
CA TYR A 115 17.68 0.16 3.45
C TYR A 115 18.98 0.37 2.65
N PRO A 116 20.15 -0.05 3.19
CA PRO A 116 21.45 0.17 2.53
C PRO A 116 21.65 -0.83 1.37
N SER A 117 20.98 -0.59 0.24
CA SER A 117 21.14 -1.41 -0.96
C SER A 117 22.55 -1.29 -1.54
N THR A 118 23.11 -2.41 -1.97
CA THR A 118 24.43 -2.48 -2.60
C THR A 118 24.36 -2.42 -4.14
N ALA A 119 23.17 -2.44 -4.74
CA ALA A 119 22.96 -2.52 -6.18
C ALA A 119 22.68 -1.14 -6.79
N SER A 120 23.73 -0.39 -7.14
CA SER A 120 23.64 1.01 -7.56
C SER A 120 23.09 1.26 -8.97
N ASN A 121 22.76 0.23 -9.76
CA ASN A 121 22.42 0.34 -11.17
C ASN A 121 20.99 -0.10 -11.55
N TYR A 122 20.16 -0.49 -10.57
CA TYR A 122 18.78 -0.91 -10.82
C TYR A 122 17.79 0.24 -10.76
N ASP A 123 17.97 1.18 -9.83
CA ASP A 123 17.01 2.24 -9.56
C ASP A 123 16.85 3.18 -10.77
N ASN A 124 15.69 3.10 -11.41
CA ASN A 124 15.31 3.95 -12.51
C ASN A 124 13.77 4.02 -12.62
N GLN A 125 13.28 4.76 -13.62
CA GLN A 125 11.84 4.95 -13.87
C GLN A 125 11.04 3.65 -14.12
N TYR A 126 11.70 2.51 -14.31
CA TYR A 126 11.10 1.20 -14.56
C TYR A 126 11.16 0.24 -13.38
N GLY A 127 11.82 0.61 -12.27
CA GLY A 127 11.89 -0.21 -11.07
C GLY A 127 12.89 0.26 -10.04
N VAL A 128 12.61 -0.03 -8.77
CA VAL A 128 13.47 0.28 -7.62
C VAL A 128 13.78 -1.03 -6.89
N LEU A 129 15.06 -1.32 -6.67
CA LEU A 129 15.46 -2.50 -5.91
C LEU A 129 15.59 -2.12 -4.44
N ASP A 130 15.29 -3.09 -3.56
CA ASP A 130 15.35 -2.90 -2.12
C ASP A 130 14.60 -1.65 -1.65
N ASP A 131 13.41 -1.46 -2.22
CA ASP A 131 12.59 -0.27 -2.07
C ASP A 131 11.83 -0.24 -0.74
N ILE A 132 12.58 -0.19 0.35
CA ILE A 132 12.05 -0.26 1.71
C ILE A 132 12.76 0.75 2.62
N ALA A 133 11.97 1.39 3.47
CA ALA A 133 12.43 2.37 4.43
C ALA A 133 11.59 2.30 5.72
N LEU A 134 12.18 2.82 6.81
CA LEU A 134 11.54 3.00 8.09
C LEU A 134 11.52 4.48 8.47
N LEU A 135 10.39 4.96 8.96
CA LEU A 135 10.31 6.24 9.65
C LEU A 135 10.23 6.02 11.14
N LYS A 136 11.09 6.71 11.89
CA LYS A 136 10.97 6.81 13.35
C LYS A 136 10.18 8.06 13.69
N LEU A 137 9.11 7.91 14.46
CA LEU A 137 8.32 9.04 14.97
C LEU A 137 9.00 9.65 16.19
N LYS A 138 8.95 10.98 16.29
CA LYS A 138 9.52 11.73 17.43
C LYS A 138 8.75 11.50 18.73
N ARG A 139 7.46 11.17 18.62
CA ARG A 139 6.60 10.77 19.75
C ARG A 139 5.78 9.54 19.36
N PRO A 140 5.65 8.56 20.28
CA PRO A 140 4.85 7.38 20.02
C PRO A 140 3.39 7.73 19.79
N VAL A 141 2.76 6.98 18.91
CA VAL A 141 1.33 6.97 18.63
C VAL A 141 0.59 6.36 19.81
N THR A 142 -0.58 6.91 20.13
CA THR A 142 -1.51 6.31 21.08
C THR A 142 -2.52 5.45 20.33
N PHE A 143 -2.44 4.13 20.52
CA PHE A 143 -3.34 3.20 19.84
C PHE A 143 -4.78 3.35 20.31
N ASN A 144 -5.73 3.19 19.39
CA ASN A 144 -7.15 3.18 19.69
C ASN A 144 -7.90 2.24 18.72
N ARG A 145 -9.21 2.45 18.51
CA ARG A 145 -10.02 1.60 17.61
C ARG A 145 -9.79 1.90 16.13
N ASN A 146 -9.49 3.17 15.86
CA ASN A 146 -8.78 3.66 14.72
C ASN A 146 -7.30 3.57 15.14
N VAL A 147 -6.28 3.50 14.35
CA VAL A 147 -4.88 3.53 14.80
C VAL A 147 -4.47 2.29 15.62
N GLN A 148 -4.17 1.23 14.90
CA GLN A 148 -3.53 0.01 15.41
C GLN A 148 -2.32 -0.35 14.56
N PRO A 149 -1.27 -0.95 15.14
CA PRO A 149 -0.16 -1.42 14.35
C PRO A 149 -0.57 -2.68 13.56
N ALA A 150 -0.07 -2.80 12.34
CA ALA A 150 -0.15 -4.04 11.57
C ALA A 150 0.96 -5.01 12.01
N CYS A 151 0.71 -6.31 11.86
CA CYS A 151 1.70 -7.32 12.18
C CYS A 151 2.78 -7.40 11.10
N LEU A 152 4.00 -7.74 11.52
CA LEU A 152 5.05 -8.19 10.60
C LEU A 152 5.01 -9.72 10.51
N PRO A 153 5.40 -10.31 9.35
CA PRO A 153 5.52 -11.76 9.22
C PRO A 153 6.51 -12.35 10.20
N TYR A 154 6.28 -13.60 10.60
CA TYR A 154 7.31 -14.34 11.31
C TYR A 154 8.46 -14.74 10.38
N PRO A 155 9.72 -14.82 10.88
CA PRO A 155 10.82 -15.34 10.09
C PRO A 155 10.50 -16.73 9.52
N GLY A 156 10.59 -16.87 8.20
CA GLY A 156 10.27 -18.13 7.49
C GLY A 156 8.79 -18.37 7.19
N GLU A 157 7.90 -17.44 7.53
CA GLU A 157 6.49 -17.50 7.13
C GLU A 157 6.35 -17.40 5.60
N VAL A 158 5.50 -18.25 5.03
CA VAL A 158 5.37 -18.41 3.57
C VAL A 158 3.98 -17.98 3.11
N PHE A 159 3.93 -16.93 2.29
CA PHE A 159 2.72 -16.47 1.61
C PHE A 159 2.71 -17.04 0.19
N ARG A 160 1.76 -17.95 -0.08
CA ARG A 160 1.71 -18.75 -1.31
C ARG A 160 0.89 -18.05 -2.40
N ALA A 161 1.20 -18.38 -3.65
CA ALA A 161 0.39 -17.98 -4.80
C ALA A 161 -1.09 -18.38 -4.61
N GLY A 162 -2.00 -17.53 -5.07
CA GLY A 162 -3.45 -17.66 -4.89
C GLY A 162 -3.99 -17.18 -3.54
N MET A 163 -3.13 -16.94 -2.55
CA MET A 163 -3.57 -16.30 -1.30
C MET A 163 -4.05 -14.88 -1.61
N VAL A 164 -5.26 -14.54 -1.16
CA VAL A 164 -5.85 -13.22 -1.37
C VAL A 164 -5.38 -12.28 -0.26
N CYS A 165 -4.80 -11.17 -0.67
CA CYS A 165 -4.29 -10.13 0.20
C CYS A 165 -4.94 -8.80 -0.16
N THR A 166 -4.98 -7.89 0.81
CA THR A 166 -5.61 -6.59 0.67
C THR A 166 -4.53 -5.52 0.51
N VAL A 167 -4.68 -4.70 -0.52
CA VAL A 167 -3.91 -3.47 -0.68
C VAL A 167 -4.84 -2.31 -0.37
N ALA A 168 -4.41 -1.38 0.48
CA ALA A 168 -5.14 -0.15 0.75
C ALA A 168 -4.37 1.05 0.20
N GLY A 169 -5.08 2.18 0.04
CA GLY A 169 -4.60 3.30 -0.74
C GLY A 169 -5.56 4.49 -0.83
N TRP A 170 -5.04 5.71 -0.99
CA TRP A 170 -5.80 6.89 -1.47
C TRP A 170 -5.57 7.21 -2.94
N GLY A 171 -4.78 6.39 -3.61
CA GLY A 171 -4.37 6.51 -4.97
C GLY A 171 -5.50 6.36 -5.98
N VAL A 172 -5.12 6.57 -7.23
CA VAL A 172 -6.03 6.40 -8.36
C VAL A 172 -6.30 4.91 -8.55
N THR A 173 -7.45 4.53 -9.09
CA THR A 173 -7.71 3.12 -9.43
C THR A 173 -7.35 2.80 -10.89
N GLU A 174 -7.11 3.83 -11.71
CA GLU A 174 -6.81 3.74 -13.13
C GLU A 174 -5.93 4.94 -13.56
N GLU A 175 -5.15 4.79 -14.64
CA GLU A 175 -4.33 5.88 -15.18
C GLU A 175 -5.24 7.06 -15.61
N GLY A 176 -5.05 8.23 -15.00
CA GLY A 176 -5.83 9.43 -15.31
C GLY A 176 -7.18 9.54 -14.59
N ALA A 177 -7.54 8.60 -13.71
CA ALA A 177 -8.70 8.74 -12.84
C ALA A 177 -8.48 9.81 -11.75
N GLU A 178 -9.57 10.38 -11.23
CA GLU A 178 -9.49 11.29 -10.08
C GLU A 178 -9.02 10.53 -8.84
N VAL A 179 -8.05 11.13 -8.15
CA VAL A 179 -7.55 10.64 -6.86
C VAL A 179 -8.71 10.57 -5.86
N SER A 180 -8.84 9.46 -5.13
CA SER A 180 -9.88 9.39 -4.11
C SER A 180 -9.44 10.15 -2.87
N PRO A 181 -10.23 11.08 -2.36
CA PRO A 181 -9.96 11.58 -1.02
C PRO A 181 -10.30 10.55 0.05
N ILE A 182 -11.07 9.52 -0.27
CA ILE A 182 -11.50 8.49 0.68
C ILE A 182 -10.61 7.26 0.53
N LEU A 183 -10.14 6.69 1.64
CA LEU A 183 -9.33 5.48 1.61
C LEU A 183 -10.09 4.34 0.91
N ARG A 184 -9.41 3.69 -0.03
CA ARG A 184 -9.89 2.53 -0.77
C ARG A 184 -9.03 1.33 -0.46
N HIS A 185 -9.55 0.16 -0.82
CA HIS A 185 -8.77 -1.05 -0.82
C HIS A 185 -9.23 -1.98 -1.94
N ILE A 186 -8.34 -2.87 -2.35
CA ILE A 186 -8.61 -3.95 -3.29
C ILE A 186 -8.11 -5.26 -2.71
N ASN A 187 -8.80 -6.35 -3.04
CA ASN A 187 -8.36 -7.70 -2.73
C ASN A 187 -7.75 -8.32 -3.98
N ILE A 188 -6.48 -8.72 -3.88
CA ILE A 188 -5.69 -9.22 -5.00
C ILE A 188 -5.01 -10.54 -4.62
N PRO A 189 -5.01 -11.55 -5.51
CA PRO A 189 -4.31 -12.80 -5.25
C PRO A 189 -2.80 -12.62 -5.47
N LEU A 190 -1.99 -13.29 -4.64
CA LEU A 190 -0.56 -13.40 -4.86
C LEU A 190 -0.25 -14.26 -6.08
N ILE A 191 0.82 -13.92 -6.77
CA ILE A 191 1.37 -14.67 -7.91
C ILE A 191 2.72 -15.28 -7.50
N SER A 192 3.04 -16.46 -8.01
CA SER A 192 4.34 -17.08 -7.75
C SER A 192 5.47 -16.25 -8.37
N LEU A 193 6.68 -16.35 -7.80
CA LEU A 193 7.83 -15.61 -8.34
C LEU A 193 8.14 -16.02 -9.79
N ASP A 194 7.96 -17.31 -10.11
CA ASP A 194 8.25 -17.85 -11.44
C ASP A 194 7.20 -17.40 -12.45
N ASP A 195 5.91 -17.48 -12.13
CA ASP A 195 4.85 -16.94 -13.00
C ASP A 195 5.04 -15.43 -13.22
N CYS A 196 5.46 -14.69 -12.18
CA CYS A 196 5.75 -13.27 -12.32
C CYS A 196 6.90 -13.01 -13.31
N LYS A 197 7.99 -13.78 -13.24
CA LYS A 197 9.09 -13.70 -14.23
C LYS A 197 8.62 -14.04 -15.64
N ASP A 198 7.78 -15.05 -15.79
CA ASP A 198 7.27 -15.47 -17.09
C ASP A 198 6.40 -14.36 -17.71
N ILE A 199 5.51 -13.75 -16.92
CA ILE A 199 4.67 -12.62 -17.36
C ILE A 199 5.55 -11.43 -17.79
N PHE A 200 6.60 -11.10 -17.04
CA PHE A 200 7.49 -9.98 -17.33
C PHE A 200 8.62 -10.28 -18.33
N THR A 201 8.73 -11.52 -18.83
CA THR A 201 9.81 -11.93 -19.75
C THR A 201 9.96 -11.01 -20.96
N PRO A 202 8.89 -10.60 -21.68
CA PRO A 202 9.03 -9.69 -22.82
C PRO A 202 9.70 -8.37 -22.46
N LEU A 203 9.41 -7.84 -21.27
CA LEU A 203 10.00 -6.59 -20.79
C LEU A 203 11.44 -6.78 -20.33
N MET A 204 11.75 -7.89 -19.65
CA MET A 204 13.11 -8.23 -19.23
C MET A 204 14.03 -8.43 -20.46
N LEU A 205 13.49 -8.95 -21.57
CA LEU A 205 14.22 -9.04 -22.85
C LEU A 205 14.43 -7.67 -23.50
N TRP A 206 13.44 -6.79 -23.44
CA TRP A 206 13.53 -5.45 -24.01
C TRP A 206 14.43 -4.51 -23.20
N ASN A 207 14.40 -4.63 -21.88
CA ASN A 207 15.23 -3.87 -20.95
C ASN A 207 15.96 -4.83 -20.00
N PRO A 208 17.19 -5.27 -20.34
CA PRO A 208 17.96 -6.19 -19.52
C PRO A 208 18.26 -5.69 -18.09
N LYS A 209 18.15 -4.38 -17.84
CA LYS A 209 18.30 -3.82 -16.49
C LYS A 209 17.12 -4.13 -15.59
N PHE A 210 15.92 -4.35 -16.16
CA PHE A 210 14.73 -4.73 -15.41
C PHE A 210 14.71 -6.25 -15.20
N GLN A 211 14.58 -6.68 -13.95
CA GLN A 211 14.63 -8.09 -13.58
C GLN A 211 13.69 -8.33 -12.38
N ILE A 212 13.02 -9.47 -12.33
CA ILE A 212 12.19 -9.84 -11.17
C ILE A 212 13.04 -10.59 -10.15
N TYR A 213 13.28 -9.97 -8.99
CA TYR A 213 14.12 -10.51 -7.92
C TYR A 213 13.32 -11.29 -6.86
N PRO A 214 13.96 -12.21 -6.13
CA PRO A 214 13.34 -12.89 -4.99
C PRO A 214 12.85 -11.95 -3.88
N SER A 215 13.43 -10.75 -3.77
CA SER A 215 13.00 -9.70 -2.84
C SER A 215 11.75 -8.95 -3.29
N PHE A 216 11.14 -9.35 -4.40
CA PHE A 216 9.82 -8.91 -4.84
C PHE A 216 8.74 -9.95 -4.52
N ILE A 217 7.53 -9.44 -4.34
CA ILE A 217 6.30 -10.22 -4.27
C ILE A 217 5.31 -9.61 -5.26
N CYS A 218 4.70 -10.46 -6.10
CA CYS A 218 3.81 -10.01 -7.17
C CYS A 218 2.36 -10.38 -6.81
N ALA A 219 1.42 -9.52 -7.19
CA ALA A 219 0.00 -9.74 -6.94
C ALA A 219 -0.86 -9.13 -8.05
N GLY A 220 -2.01 -9.73 -8.29
CA GLY A 220 -2.95 -9.29 -9.32
C GLY A 220 -3.50 -10.47 -10.13
N ASN A 221 -4.35 -10.16 -11.09
CA ASN A 221 -4.91 -11.12 -12.04
C ASN A 221 -4.71 -10.60 -13.48
N SER A 222 -4.93 -11.48 -14.46
CA SER A 222 -4.90 -11.13 -15.89
C SER A 222 -6.01 -10.15 -16.31
N GLU A 223 -6.93 -9.81 -15.41
CA GLU A 223 -8.09 -8.94 -15.66
C GLU A 223 -7.97 -7.56 -14.95
N SER A 224 -6.74 -7.10 -14.74
CA SER A 224 -6.42 -5.68 -14.45
C SER A 224 -7.04 -5.10 -13.18
N MET A 225 -6.50 -5.48 -12.02
CA MET A 225 -6.54 -4.64 -10.83
C MET A 225 -5.12 -4.54 -10.25
N ASP A 226 -4.52 -3.36 -10.38
CA ASP A 226 -3.23 -3.04 -9.79
C ASP A 226 -3.39 -1.84 -8.84
N ALA A 227 -2.54 -1.77 -7.82
CA ALA A 227 -2.36 -0.56 -7.04
C ALA A 227 -1.67 0.49 -7.91
N CYS A 228 -1.99 1.75 -7.70
CA CYS A 228 -1.77 2.79 -8.69
C CYS A 228 -1.10 4.02 -8.09
N GLN A 229 -0.93 5.08 -8.88
CA GLN A 229 -0.27 6.30 -8.41
C GLN A 229 -0.88 6.81 -7.09
N TYR A 230 -0.01 7.29 -6.19
CA TYR A 230 -0.28 7.84 -4.84
C TYR A 230 -0.51 6.82 -3.71
N ASP A 231 -0.40 5.51 -3.97
CA ASP A 231 -0.38 4.46 -2.93
C ASP A 231 1.04 4.01 -2.54
N SER A 232 2.07 4.52 -3.23
CA SER A 232 3.48 4.25 -2.96
C SER A 232 3.82 4.22 -1.48
N GLY A 233 4.51 3.18 -1.02
CA GLY A 233 4.87 2.97 0.38
C GLY A 233 3.75 2.39 1.25
N GLY A 234 2.52 2.31 0.75
CA GLY A 234 1.38 1.68 1.43
C GLY A 234 1.52 0.15 1.58
N PRO A 235 0.68 -0.46 2.43
CA PRO A 235 0.74 -1.88 2.72
C PRO A 235 0.04 -2.76 1.67
N MET A 236 0.66 -3.90 1.37
CA MET A 236 -0.04 -5.13 1.00
C MET A 236 -0.11 -6.05 2.21
N MET A 237 -1.32 -6.39 2.65
CA MET A 237 -1.54 -7.21 3.85
C MET A 237 -2.27 -8.50 3.54
N CYS A 238 -1.81 -9.60 4.12
CA CYS A 238 -2.55 -10.86 4.10
C CYS A 238 -3.16 -11.10 5.48
N ARG A 239 -4.34 -11.71 5.50
CA ARG A 239 -5.00 -12.06 6.76
C ARG A 239 -4.45 -13.39 7.28
N SER A 240 -3.99 -13.40 8.52
CA SER A 240 -3.58 -14.60 9.22
C SER A 240 -4.75 -15.57 9.34
N GLY A 241 -4.53 -16.83 8.92
CA GLY A 241 -5.52 -17.90 9.06
C GLY A 241 -5.67 -18.40 10.51
N VAL A 242 -4.80 -17.97 11.43
CA VAL A 242 -4.78 -18.45 12.82
C VAL A 242 -5.60 -17.54 13.73
N ASP A 243 -5.39 -16.24 13.64
CA ASP A 243 -5.96 -15.23 14.56
C ASP A 243 -6.66 -14.08 13.83
N GLY A 244 -6.72 -14.12 12.50
CA GLY A 244 -7.42 -13.12 11.69
C GLY A 244 -6.74 -11.76 11.62
N GLN A 245 -5.52 -11.62 12.16
CA GLN A 245 -4.75 -10.37 12.13
C GLN A 245 -4.24 -10.06 10.72
N TYR A 246 -4.06 -8.77 10.42
CA TYR A 246 -3.46 -8.32 9.16
C TYR A 246 -1.94 -8.25 9.30
N ILE A 247 -1.26 -8.97 8.41
CA ILE A 247 0.20 -9.04 8.35
C ILE A 247 0.66 -8.30 7.11
N VAL A 248 1.56 -7.31 7.24
CA VAL A 248 2.15 -6.58 6.11
C VAL A 248 3.17 -7.47 5.42
N VAL A 249 2.80 -8.00 4.26
CA VAL A 249 3.64 -8.94 3.48
C VAL A 249 4.41 -8.24 2.36
N GLY A 250 3.92 -7.07 1.93
CA GLY A 250 4.49 -6.30 0.86
C GLY A 250 4.37 -4.80 1.12
N VAL A 251 5.28 -4.04 0.52
CA VAL A 251 5.23 -2.58 0.45
C VAL A 251 5.03 -2.19 -1.01
N ILE A 252 4.08 -1.29 -1.27
CA ILE A 252 3.79 -0.78 -2.62
C ILE A 252 5.03 -0.03 -3.12
N SER A 253 5.66 -0.56 -4.18
CA SER A 253 6.95 -0.09 -4.67
C SER A 253 6.80 0.59 -6.02
N PHE A 254 6.56 -0.19 -7.08
CA PHE A 254 6.35 0.35 -8.42
C PHE A 254 5.45 -0.56 -9.25
N GLY A 255 4.75 0.03 -10.21
CA GLY A 255 3.94 -0.66 -11.20
C GLY A 255 4.19 -0.10 -12.59
N ILE A 256 4.09 -0.94 -13.61
CA ILE A 256 4.24 -0.49 -15.01
C ILE A 256 2.88 -0.06 -15.50
N LYS A 257 2.56 1.22 -15.32
CA LYS A 257 1.28 1.82 -15.72
C LYS A 257 0.07 1.07 -15.13
N CYS A 258 -0.65 1.77 -14.28
CA CYS A 258 -1.99 1.39 -13.80
C CYS A 258 -2.80 0.59 -14.83
N ALA A 259 -3.19 -0.64 -14.48
CA ALA A 259 -4.07 -1.48 -15.29
C ALA A 259 -3.56 -1.86 -16.71
N SER A 260 -2.23 -1.92 -16.93
CA SER A 260 -1.63 -2.30 -18.22
C SER A 260 -1.65 -3.80 -18.55
N GLY A 261 -2.36 -4.61 -17.77
CA GLY A 261 -2.40 -6.08 -17.90
C GLY A 261 -1.21 -6.81 -17.28
N TYR A 262 -0.33 -6.09 -16.58
CA TYR A 262 0.73 -6.67 -15.75
C TYR A 262 0.33 -6.71 -14.27
N PRO A 263 0.83 -7.68 -13.50
CA PRO A 263 0.63 -7.69 -12.05
C PRO A 263 1.47 -6.63 -11.37
N GLY A 264 1.01 -6.17 -10.20
CA GLY A 264 1.74 -5.24 -9.36
C GLY A 264 3.00 -5.89 -8.77
N ILE A 265 4.06 -5.10 -8.62
CA ILE A 265 5.32 -5.51 -7.97
C ILE A 265 5.46 -4.76 -6.65
N TYR A 266 5.57 -5.53 -5.57
CA TYR A 266 5.69 -5.03 -4.22
C TYR A 266 7.01 -5.50 -3.62
N THR A 267 7.60 -4.72 -2.72
CA THR A 267 8.78 -5.14 -1.97
C THR A 267 8.38 -6.21 -0.97
N ARG A 268 9.00 -7.40 -1.01
CA ARG A 268 8.69 -8.53 -0.13
C ARG A 268 9.22 -8.27 1.28
N VAL A 269 8.33 -8.04 2.25
CA VAL A 269 8.72 -7.70 3.64
C VAL A 269 9.56 -8.81 4.29
N THR A 270 9.26 -10.08 4.02
CA THR A 270 10.03 -11.22 4.58
C THR A 270 11.51 -11.19 4.23
N SER A 271 11.90 -10.53 3.12
CA SER A 271 13.30 -10.39 2.71
C SER A 271 14.09 -9.37 3.54
N TYR A 272 13.42 -8.56 4.35
CA TYR A 272 14.03 -7.46 5.10
C TYR A 272 13.76 -7.54 6.62
N LEU A 273 13.17 -8.63 7.11
CA LEU A 273 12.80 -8.78 8.52
C LEU A 273 14.00 -8.60 9.46
N ASP A 274 15.17 -9.16 9.13
CA ASP A 274 16.37 -9.00 9.96
C ASP A 274 16.77 -7.53 10.12
N TRP A 275 16.71 -6.76 9.03
CA TRP A 275 17.01 -5.33 9.04
C TRP A 275 15.94 -4.54 9.82
N ILE A 276 14.66 -4.85 9.60
CA ILE A 276 13.54 -4.20 10.31
C ILE A 276 13.67 -4.45 11.81
N HIS A 277 13.86 -5.70 12.23
CA HIS A 277 13.98 -6.05 13.64
C HIS A 277 15.22 -5.44 14.29
N ASN A 278 16.37 -5.46 13.60
CA ASN A 278 17.61 -4.86 14.13
C ASN A 278 17.45 -3.34 14.41
N ILE A 279 16.65 -2.64 13.62
CA ILE A 279 16.40 -1.20 13.81
C ILE A 279 15.31 -0.94 14.86
N THR A 280 14.25 -1.74 14.86
CA THR A 280 13.01 -1.44 15.61
C THR A 280 12.95 -2.06 17.01
N SER A 281 13.86 -2.97 17.35
CA SER A 281 13.89 -3.67 18.65
C SER A 281 14.52 -2.85 19.80
N HIS A 282 14.84 -1.57 19.57
CA HIS A 282 15.46 -0.64 20.53
C HIS A 282 14.59 0.61 20.74
#